data_AF-A0A352I9E9-F1
#
_entry.id   AF-A0A352I9E9-F1
#
_cell.length_a   1.000
_cell.length_b   1.000
_cell.length_c   1.000
_cell.angle_alpha   90.00
_cell.angle_beta   90.00
_cell.angle_gamma   90.00
#
_symmetry.space_group_name_H-M   'P 1'
#
loop_
_entity.id
_entity.type
_entity.pdbx_description
1 polymer ?
#
loop_
_entity_poly.entity_id
_entity_poly.type
_entity_poly.pdbx_seq_one_letter_code
_entity_poly.pdbx_strand_id
1 'polypeptide(L)'
;MARHTRISYMAGAALALALATACSDTEEPHTYEPLLKVLPATGVTRAEATLRGIVTLRGNTEMPLVAFHYAQAGGTEQTHIMEAGASGDTLVARLEQLTHGADYYWYMTTDNGRVRLTSDTVRFATEPNVRPQAAPLQLLSAGPISMILGIQVTDTGGEPLTALGCHVRELGTGTLRKVEADITGGITEAQLHISALQPNSTYELWGYAANTTGETLTDTITYSTSNTFVLNRPGQLAELMKGTVCETEELAFSGPLNGDDLRCLRAMMGRDSDGNSTGGRLVRADLTETDIIADGTTYDNNHIARNGTVGTRLFAGLDRLEWVRLPASATIIEENAFEDCGGLREIVIPASASSVGQSRGCTSLERIGVDAANRHFTSADGVLLNAGATLIVWFPMGKSGDYTLPATVTSIGDYAFRQCNITRFTLPDALREIGKGAFSHSQVEEVQMPARLATLPTGTFQGCARLKVVRLGEGLELVSDHAFDGCALEHIYIEAPLPPYCNTYAFTPTGTPFVATCCLHVPRGCKTRYRSSRGWKEFAHFQEIP
;
A
#
# COMPACT_ATOMS: atom_id res chain seq x y z
N MET A 1 50.65 64.56 -10.05
CA MET A 1 51.26 63.95 -11.26
C MET A 1 50.21 64.01 -12.36
N ALA A 2 50.18 65.04 -13.20
CA ALA A 2 51.02 65.22 -14.40
C ALA A 2 50.73 64.14 -15.46
N ARG A 3 50.36 64.42 -16.72
CA ARG A 3 50.25 65.69 -17.49
C ARG A 3 49.53 65.42 -18.83
N HIS A 4 48.69 66.38 -19.24
CA HIS A 4 48.44 66.95 -20.59
C HIS A 4 47.91 66.06 -21.74
N THR A 5 46.99 66.53 -22.62
CA THR A 5 46.80 67.92 -23.08
C THR A 5 45.35 68.24 -23.44
N ARG A 6 44.88 69.40 -22.95
CA ARG A 6 43.72 70.19 -23.38
C ARG A 6 44.05 70.92 -24.70
N ILE A 7 43.06 71.45 -25.40
CA ILE A 7 42.89 72.90 -25.59
C ILE A 7 41.40 73.16 -25.84
N SER A 8 40.94 74.25 -25.26
CA SER A 8 39.55 74.63 -25.07
C SER A 8 39.43 76.14 -25.23
N TYR A 9 38.31 76.59 -25.81
CA TYR A 9 37.64 77.90 -25.70
C TYR A 9 38.29 79.20 -26.21
N MET A 10 37.48 79.94 -26.98
CA MET A 10 37.00 81.33 -26.75
C MET A 10 35.93 81.60 -27.81
N ALA A 11 34.85 82.37 -27.67
CA ALA A 11 34.16 83.12 -26.62
C ALA A 11 32.79 83.46 -27.26
N GLY A 12 31.64 83.44 -26.58
CA GLY A 12 31.17 84.55 -25.75
C GLY A 12 29.70 84.89 -26.11
N ALA A 13 28.92 85.23 -25.08
CA ALA A 13 27.68 86.02 -25.03
C ALA A 13 26.55 85.72 -26.07
N ALA A 14 25.40 85.17 -25.65
CA ALA A 14 24.26 85.93 -25.09
C ALA A 14 23.72 87.03 -26.02
N LEU A 15 22.47 86.86 -26.49
CA LEU A 15 21.31 87.74 -26.21
C LEU A 15 20.31 87.77 -27.39
N ALA A 16 19.09 87.31 -27.09
CA ALA A 16 17.76 87.78 -27.51
C ALA A 16 17.38 88.05 -28.99
N LEU A 17 16.20 87.49 -29.32
CA LEU A 17 15.09 88.06 -30.08
C LEU A 17 15.40 88.79 -31.40
N ALA A 18 14.81 88.32 -32.49
CA ALA A 18 13.53 88.85 -32.98
C ALA A 18 13.08 88.10 -34.24
N LEU A 19 11.76 87.91 -34.32
CA LEU A 19 11.04 87.38 -35.46
C LEU A 19 11.29 88.19 -36.74
N ALA A 20 11.38 87.50 -37.88
CA ALA A 20 10.76 87.97 -39.11
C ALA A 20 10.51 86.78 -40.06
N THR A 21 9.28 86.79 -40.55
CA THR A 21 8.57 85.80 -41.35
C THR A 21 9.01 85.74 -42.81
N ALA A 22 9.03 84.51 -43.31
CA ALA A 22 8.33 84.04 -44.52
C ALA A 22 8.93 84.21 -45.93
N CYS A 23 8.61 83.14 -46.68
CA CYS A 23 8.65 82.90 -48.12
C CYS A 23 10.02 82.51 -48.68
N SER A 24 10.16 81.43 -49.44
CA SER A 24 9.24 80.42 -49.98
C SER A 24 10.11 79.28 -50.54
N ASP A 25 9.46 78.27 -51.12
CA ASP A 25 10.06 77.18 -51.91
C ASP A 25 10.47 76.01 -50.99
N THR A 26 9.91 74.81 -51.08
CA THR A 26 9.42 74.07 -52.24
C THR A 26 8.55 72.93 -51.74
N GLU A 27 7.57 72.51 -52.55
CA GLU A 27 6.84 71.25 -52.42
C GLU A 27 7.82 70.07 -52.28
N GLU A 28 8.07 69.60 -51.06
CA GLU A 28 8.51 68.23 -50.80
C GLU A 28 7.38 67.51 -50.06
N PRO A 29 6.97 66.30 -50.49
CA PRO A 29 5.92 65.60 -49.79
C PRO A 29 6.38 65.29 -48.36
N HIS A 30 5.79 65.96 -47.35
CA HIS A 30 6.01 65.68 -45.92
C HIS A 30 5.47 64.32 -45.46
N THR A 31 4.95 63.52 -46.39
CA THR A 31 4.37 62.19 -46.20
C THR A 31 5.14 61.23 -47.10
N TYR A 32 6.06 60.47 -46.54
CA TYR A 32 6.84 59.47 -47.28
C TYR A 32 6.13 58.11 -47.24
N GLU A 33 6.39 57.29 -48.25
CA GLU A 33 5.91 55.90 -48.27
C GLU A 33 6.46 55.13 -47.06
N PRO A 34 5.60 54.41 -46.31
CA PRO A 34 6.07 53.57 -45.23
C PRO A 34 6.88 52.39 -45.78
N LEU A 35 7.77 51.81 -44.98
CA LEU A 35 8.52 50.62 -45.36
C LEU A 35 7.99 49.41 -44.61
N LEU A 36 7.65 48.36 -45.35
CA LEU A 36 7.32 47.05 -44.80
C LEU A 36 8.54 46.14 -44.87
N LYS A 37 8.86 45.50 -43.75
CA LYS A 37 9.88 44.46 -43.69
C LYS A 37 9.30 43.22 -43.02
N VAL A 38 9.31 42.11 -43.75
CA VAL A 38 8.97 40.79 -43.20
C VAL A 38 10.21 40.11 -42.64
N LEU A 39 10.05 39.36 -41.56
CA LEU A 39 11.10 38.53 -40.97
C LEU A 39 10.80 37.03 -41.23
N PRO A 40 11.79 36.14 -41.12
CA PRO A 40 11.53 34.71 -41.16
C PRO A 40 10.49 34.30 -40.11
N ALA A 41 9.60 33.36 -40.47
CA ALA A 41 8.68 32.77 -39.50
C ALA A 41 9.48 32.07 -38.39
N THR A 42 8.99 32.17 -37.15
CA THR A 42 9.64 31.60 -35.97
C THR A 42 8.63 30.78 -35.18
N GLY A 43 9.10 29.88 -34.32
CA GLY A 43 8.20 28.97 -33.59
C GLY A 43 7.34 28.12 -34.52
N VAL A 44 7.89 27.74 -35.68
CA VAL A 44 7.21 26.88 -36.64
C VAL A 44 7.18 25.47 -36.07
N THR A 45 5.98 24.95 -35.86
CA THR A 45 5.72 23.58 -35.43
C THR A 45 4.92 22.85 -36.51
N ARG A 46 4.37 21.67 -36.18
CA ARG A 46 3.45 20.95 -37.07
C ARG A 46 2.18 21.75 -37.40
N ALA A 47 1.67 22.57 -36.47
CA ALA A 47 0.36 23.24 -36.61
C ALA A 47 0.41 24.75 -36.39
N GLU A 48 1.55 25.29 -35.96
CA GLU A 48 1.67 26.69 -35.58
C GLU A 48 2.87 27.36 -36.24
N ALA A 49 2.79 28.68 -36.41
CA ALA A 49 3.92 29.51 -36.78
C ALA A 49 3.71 30.93 -36.27
N THR A 50 4.79 31.63 -35.96
CA THR A 50 4.74 33.05 -35.60
C THR A 50 5.33 33.90 -36.72
N LEU A 51 4.49 34.73 -37.33
CA LEU A 51 4.87 35.70 -38.35
C LEU A 51 5.26 37.02 -37.67
N ARG A 52 6.35 37.64 -38.14
CA ARG A 52 6.82 38.92 -37.60
C ARG A 52 7.13 39.91 -38.71
N GLY A 53 6.52 41.08 -38.61
CA GLY A 53 6.64 42.17 -39.56
C GLY A 53 7.05 43.47 -38.89
N ILE A 54 7.73 44.35 -39.60
CA ILE A 54 8.10 45.69 -39.12
C ILE A 54 7.55 46.71 -40.09
N VAL A 55 6.87 47.74 -39.56
CA VAL A 55 6.44 48.91 -40.31
C VAL A 55 7.26 50.11 -39.88
N THR A 56 7.96 50.75 -40.82
CA THR A 56 8.70 51.99 -40.55
C THR A 56 8.03 53.15 -41.26
N LEU A 57 7.52 54.12 -40.51
CA LEU A 57 6.98 55.36 -41.05
C LEU A 57 8.09 56.39 -41.26
N ARG A 58 7.93 57.26 -42.25
CA ARG A 58 8.85 58.36 -42.55
C ARG A 58 8.05 59.66 -42.70
N GLY A 59 8.49 60.73 -42.05
CA GLY A 59 7.73 61.99 -42.02
C GLY A 59 6.42 61.87 -41.23
N ASN A 60 5.41 62.66 -41.60
CA ASN A 60 4.10 62.71 -40.92
C ASN A 60 3.08 61.74 -41.56
N THR A 61 3.47 60.50 -41.84
CA THR A 61 2.57 59.47 -42.41
C THR A 61 1.69 58.88 -41.31
N GLU A 62 0.38 58.78 -41.55
CA GLU A 62 -0.56 58.13 -40.63
C GLU A 62 -0.24 56.65 -40.46
N MET A 63 -0.55 56.12 -39.28
CA MET A 63 -0.32 54.72 -38.95
C MET A 63 -1.28 53.84 -39.75
N PRO A 64 -0.78 52.94 -40.63
CA PRO A 64 -1.66 52.26 -41.56
C PRO A 64 -2.14 50.92 -40.99
N LEU A 65 -3.28 50.44 -41.49
CA LEU A 65 -3.72 49.07 -41.24
C LEU A 65 -2.82 48.10 -42.02
N VAL A 66 -2.39 47.04 -41.34
CA VAL A 66 -1.47 46.06 -41.89
C VAL A 66 -2.17 44.71 -41.95
N ALA A 67 -2.26 44.18 -43.16
CA ALA A 67 -2.81 42.87 -43.42
C ALA A 67 -1.66 41.86 -43.60
N PHE A 68 -1.65 40.82 -42.77
CA PHE A 68 -0.83 39.63 -42.93
C PHE A 68 -1.57 38.67 -43.85
N HIS A 69 -1.04 38.44 -45.04
CA HIS A 69 -1.54 37.46 -45.98
C HIS A 69 -0.69 36.22 -45.89
N TYR A 70 -1.32 35.06 -45.71
CA TYR A 70 -0.63 33.78 -45.72
C TYR A 70 -1.49 32.72 -46.41
N ALA A 71 -0.84 31.78 -47.07
CA ALA A 71 -1.53 30.63 -47.63
C ALA A 71 -0.61 29.42 -47.68
N GLN A 72 -1.22 28.24 -47.66
CA GLN A 72 -0.55 27.03 -48.09
C GLN A 72 -0.24 27.15 -49.59
N ALA A 73 0.89 26.64 -50.06
CA ALA A 73 1.24 26.63 -51.48
C ALA A 73 0.11 25.97 -52.31
N GLY A 74 -0.52 26.76 -53.19
CA GLY A 74 -1.68 26.32 -54.00
C GLY A 74 -3.05 26.34 -53.30
N GLY A 75 -3.11 26.80 -52.04
CA GLY A 75 -4.34 26.95 -51.26
C GLY A 75 -4.93 28.36 -51.29
N THR A 76 -6.05 28.53 -50.59
CA THR A 76 -6.73 29.83 -50.44
C THR A 76 -5.97 30.75 -49.50
N GLU A 77 -5.76 31.99 -49.91
CA GLU A 77 -5.12 33.02 -49.09
C GLU A 77 -6.01 33.42 -47.90
N GLN A 78 -5.40 33.48 -46.73
CA GLN A 78 -6.01 33.96 -45.49
C GLN A 78 -5.38 35.30 -45.10
N THR A 79 -6.21 36.19 -44.55
CA THR A 79 -5.79 37.55 -44.20
C THR A 79 -6.08 37.84 -42.73
N HIS A 80 -5.08 38.31 -42.00
CA HIS A 80 -5.22 38.81 -40.64
C HIS A 80 -4.81 40.28 -40.57
N ILE A 81 -5.74 41.17 -40.20
CA ILE A 81 -5.53 42.62 -40.20
C ILE A 81 -5.27 43.11 -38.77
N MET A 82 -4.25 43.93 -38.60
CA MET A 82 -3.95 44.61 -37.34
C MET A 82 -3.48 46.05 -37.57
N GLU A 83 -3.66 46.90 -36.57
CA GLU A 83 -3.16 48.27 -36.57
C GLU A 83 -1.71 48.30 -36.10
N ALA A 84 -0.86 49.07 -36.78
CA ALA A 84 0.52 49.24 -36.33
C ALA A 84 0.58 50.14 -35.07
N GLY A 85 1.44 49.81 -34.10
CA GLY A 85 1.51 50.53 -32.81
C GLY A 85 2.29 51.85 -32.90
N ALA A 86 3.61 51.75 -33.02
CA ALA A 86 4.51 52.86 -33.31
C ALA A 86 5.43 52.53 -34.50
N SER A 87 6.01 53.56 -35.12
CA SER A 87 6.97 53.35 -36.22
C SER A 87 8.19 52.58 -35.72
N GLY A 88 8.51 51.47 -36.39
CA GLY A 88 9.61 50.57 -36.04
C GLY A 88 9.19 49.41 -35.13
N ASP A 89 7.93 49.37 -34.66
CA ASP A 89 7.43 48.24 -33.87
C ASP A 89 7.34 46.96 -34.70
N THR A 90 7.55 45.84 -34.01
CA THR A 90 7.37 44.52 -34.60
C THR A 90 5.93 44.07 -34.38
N LEU A 91 5.20 43.91 -35.47
CA LEU A 91 3.89 43.27 -35.53
C LEU A 91 4.05 41.76 -35.50
N VAL A 92 3.20 41.09 -34.74
CA VAL A 92 3.28 39.64 -34.51
C VAL A 92 1.92 39.01 -34.77
N ALA A 93 1.86 38.05 -35.68
CA ALA A 93 0.68 37.22 -35.90
C ALA A 93 1.03 35.76 -35.57
N ARG A 94 0.26 35.14 -34.68
CA ARG A 94 0.36 33.71 -34.39
C ARG A 94 -0.63 32.97 -35.28
N LEU A 95 -0.13 32.04 -36.08
CA LEU A 95 -0.91 31.11 -36.86
C LEU A 95 -1.10 29.83 -36.06
N GLU A 96 -2.31 29.30 -36.10
CA GLU A 96 -2.70 28.03 -35.50
C GLU A 96 -3.45 27.21 -36.56
N GLN A 97 -3.57 25.89 -36.35
CA GLN A 97 -4.29 24.97 -37.26
C GLN A 97 -3.70 24.92 -38.68
N LEU A 98 -2.40 25.10 -38.83
CA LEU A 98 -1.72 24.90 -40.11
C LEU A 98 -1.73 23.42 -40.52
N THR A 99 -1.81 23.18 -41.83
CA THR A 99 -1.65 21.85 -42.43
C THR A 99 -0.22 21.35 -42.15
N HIS A 100 -0.10 20.15 -41.63
CA HIS A 100 1.19 19.51 -41.31
C HIS A 100 2.01 19.20 -42.56
N GLY A 101 3.34 19.32 -42.47
CA GLY A 101 4.27 19.00 -43.56
C GLY A 101 4.08 19.82 -44.84
N ALA A 102 3.48 21.01 -44.73
CA ALA A 102 3.07 21.82 -45.87
C ALA A 102 3.91 23.09 -45.98
N ASP A 103 4.19 23.48 -47.24
CA ASP A 103 4.82 24.75 -47.54
C ASP A 103 3.80 25.89 -47.44
N TYR A 104 4.16 26.92 -46.69
CA TYR A 104 3.42 28.17 -46.57
C TYR A 104 4.23 29.32 -47.12
N TYR A 105 3.53 30.28 -47.68
CA TYR A 105 4.08 31.59 -48.00
C TYR A 105 3.27 32.66 -47.28
N TRP A 106 3.92 33.77 -46.95
CA TRP A 106 3.25 34.91 -46.35
C TRP A 106 3.93 36.22 -46.73
N TYR A 107 3.16 37.30 -46.71
CA TYR A 107 3.60 38.66 -46.95
C TYR A 107 2.66 39.64 -46.25
N MET A 108 3.04 40.91 -46.20
CA MET A 108 2.24 41.97 -45.61
C MET A 108 1.81 42.95 -46.68
N THR A 109 0.58 43.44 -46.59
CA THR A 109 0.16 44.63 -47.32
C THR A 109 -0.28 45.72 -46.38
N THR A 110 -0.07 46.96 -46.77
CA THR A 110 -0.61 48.11 -46.06
C THR A 110 -1.14 49.13 -47.05
N ASP A 111 -2.20 49.84 -46.66
CA ASP A 111 -2.85 50.86 -47.47
C ASP A 111 -3.13 52.06 -46.57
N ASN A 112 -2.56 53.21 -46.92
CA ASN A 112 -2.75 54.47 -46.19
C ASN A 112 -3.69 55.44 -46.94
N GLY A 113 -4.49 54.93 -47.88
CA GLY A 113 -5.42 55.72 -48.69
C GLY A 113 -4.78 56.47 -49.86
N ARG A 114 -3.44 56.50 -49.94
CA ARG A 114 -2.68 57.08 -51.07
C ARG A 114 -1.87 56.04 -51.82
N VAL A 115 -1.19 55.14 -51.10
CA VAL A 115 -0.33 54.11 -51.68
C VAL A 115 -0.64 52.78 -50.99
N ARG A 116 -0.77 51.74 -51.80
CA ARG A 116 -0.82 50.36 -51.34
C ARG A 116 0.56 49.74 -51.53
N LEU A 117 1.13 49.24 -50.45
CA LEU A 117 2.43 48.58 -50.46
C LEU A 117 2.27 47.11 -50.15
N THR A 118 3.16 46.31 -50.73
CA THR A 118 3.29 44.88 -50.53
C THR A 118 4.74 44.58 -50.17
N SER A 119 4.97 43.83 -49.10
CA SER A 119 6.32 43.39 -48.72
C SER A 119 6.84 42.28 -49.63
N ASP A 120 8.10 41.90 -49.44
CA ASP A 120 8.61 40.63 -49.95
C ASP A 120 7.77 39.45 -49.42
N THR A 121 7.73 38.36 -50.18
CA THR A 121 7.10 37.10 -49.77
C THR A 121 8.13 36.19 -49.12
N VAL A 122 7.83 35.74 -47.90
CA VAL A 122 8.65 34.79 -47.14
C VAL A 122 7.98 33.42 -47.12
N ARG A 123 8.77 32.35 -47.14
CA ARG A 123 8.30 30.97 -47.07
C ARG A 123 8.73 30.30 -45.77
N PHE A 124 7.91 29.38 -45.29
CA PHE A 124 8.24 28.44 -44.22
C PHE A 124 7.50 27.13 -44.45
N ALA A 125 8.00 26.03 -43.91
CA ALA A 125 7.36 24.72 -44.00
C ALA A 125 6.99 24.26 -42.59
N THR A 126 5.77 23.78 -42.40
CA THR A 126 5.39 23.11 -41.15
C THR A 126 6.07 21.75 -41.07
N GLU A 127 6.31 21.28 -39.84
CA GLU A 127 6.89 19.95 -39.64
C GLU A 127 5.91 18.85 -40.09
N PRO A 128 6.38 17.75 -40.71
CA PRO A 128 5.52 16.64 -41.10
C PRO A 128 5.05 15.81 -39.90
N ASN A 129 3.96 15.08 -40.09
CA ASN A 129 3.57 14.03 -39.14
C ASN A 129 4.59 12.89 -39.20
N VAL A 130 4.90 12.35 -38.04
CA VAL A 130 5.90 11.28 -37.86
C VAL A 130 5.30 10.15 -37.05
N ARG A 131 6.01 9.03 -36.98
CA ARG A 131 5.62 7.90 -36.12
C ARG A 131 5.63 8.36 -34.66
N PRO A 132 4.77 7.79 -33.81
CA PRO A 132 4.76 8.13 -32.40
C PRO A 132 6.10 7.72 -31.77
N GLN A 133 6.44 8.35 -30.66
CA GLN A 133 7.59 8.01 -29.83
C GLN A 133 7.09 7.45 -28.50
N ALA A 134 7.73 6.40 -28.01
CA ALA A 134 7.38 5.75 -26.75
C ALA A 134 8.61 5.64 -25.85
N ALA A 135 8.39 5.84 -24.55
CA ALA A 135 9.38 5.56 -23.52
C ALA A 135 9.60 4.04 -23.37
N PRO A 136 10.74 3.61 -22.79
CA PRO A 136 10.96 2.20 -22.46
C PRO A 136 9.82 1.63 -21.61
N LEU A 137 9.48 0.36 -21.85
CA LEU A 137 8.52 -0.37 -21.03
C LEU A 137 8.94 -0.39 -19.56
N GLN A 138 7.98 -0.21 -18.67
CA GLN A 138 8.21 -0.30 -17.23
C GLN A 138 7.51 -1.54 -16.67
N LEU A 139 8.24 -2.40 -15.95
CA LEU A 139 7.64 -3.49 -15.19
C LEU A 139 7.07 -2.95 -13.88
N LEU A 140 5.74 -2.87 -13.79
CA LEU A 140 5.05 -2.26 -12.64
C LEU A 140 4.75 -3.27 -11.55
N SER A 141 4.48 -4.52 -11.90
CA SER A 141 4.37 -5.63 -10.96
C SER A 141 4.43 -6.94 -11.70
N ALA A 142 4.74 -8.01 -10.99
CA ALA A 142 4.79 -9.34 -11.57
C ALA A 142 4.42 -10.42 -10.56
N GLY A 143 3.97 -11.54 -11.08
CA GLY A 143 3.75 -12.78 -10.34
C GLY A 143 4.15 -13.99 -11.18
N PRO A 144 3.83 -15.20 -10.71
CA PRO A 144 4.25 -16.44 -11.37
C PRO A 144 3.61 -16.65 -12.75
N ILE A 145 2.39 -16.14 -12.93
CA ILE A 145 1.57 -16.37 -14.13
C ILE A 145 1.03 -15.07 -14.75
N SER A 146 1.36 -13.92 -14.18
CA SER A 146 0.91 -12.61 -14.69
C SER A 146 1.91 -11.50 -14.40
N MET A 147 1.80 -10.40 -15.14
CA MET A 147 2.54 -9.16 -14.87
C MET A 147 1.74 -7.94 -15.33
N ILE A 148 2.09 -6.77 -14.81
CA ILE A 148 1.58 -5.48 -15.25
C ILE A 148 2.75 -4.66 -15.79
N LEU A 149 2.61 -4.20 -17.04
CA LEU A 149 3.57 -3.30 -17.68
C LEU A 149 2.96 -1.90 -17.83
N GLY A 150 3.79 -0.88 -17.69
CA GLY A 150 3.48 0.49 -18.08
C GLY A 150 4.09 0.78 -19.45
N ILE A 151 3.30 1.40 -20.33
CA ILE A 151 3.76 1.97 -21.59
C ILE A 151 3.33 3.43 -21.69
N GLN A 152 4.26 4.31 -22.08
CA GLN A 152 4.02 5.74 -22.20
C GLN A 152 4.48 6.22 -23.58
N VAL A 153 3.59 6.90 -24.29
CA VAL A 153 3.85 7.62 -25.54
C VAL A 153 4.26 9.04 -25.20
N THR A 154 5.46 9.43 -25.61
CA THR A 154 6.06 10.75 -25.32
C THR A 154 5.74 11.81 -26.37
N ASP A 155 5.51 11.40 -27.61
CA ASP A 155 5.00 12.23 -28.70
C ASP A 155 4.12 11.35 -29.59
N THR A 156 2.90 11.78 -29.91
CA THR A 156 2.03 11.02 -30.82
C THR A 156 2.41 11.20 -32.29
N GLY A 157 3.38 12.08 -32.57
CA GLY A 157 3.85 12.38 -33.91
C GLY A 157 2.90 13.27 -34.73
N GLY A 158 1.98 13.97 -34.05
CA GLY A 158 1.01 14.88 -34.67
C GLY A 158 -0.33 14.24 -35.06
N GLU A 159 -0.51 12.94 -34.80
CA GLU A 159 -1.73 12.20 -35.13
C GLU A 159 -2.26 11.45 -33.89
N PRO A 160 -3.57 11.13 -33.82
CA PRO A 160 -4.09 10.21 -32.83
C PRO A 160 -3.45 8.82 -32.96
N LEU A 161 -3.30 8.12 -31.84
CA LEU A 161 -2.85 6.73 -31.84
C LEU A 161 -3.91 5.84 -32.50
N THR A 162 -3.45 4.90 -33.32
CA THR A 162 -4.25 3.84 -33.94
C THR A 162 -4.08 2.51 -33.23
N ALA A 163 -2.94 2.30 -32.54
CA ALA A 163 -2.70 1.15 -31.68
C ALA A 163 -1.65 1.47 -30.60
N LEU A 164 -1.76 0.82 -29.46
CA LEU A 164 -0.78 0.86 -28.36
C LEU A 164 -0.79 -0.50 -27.67
N GLY A 165 0.37 -1.05 -27.35
CA GLY A 165 0.41 -2.35 -26.69
C GLY A 165 1.81 -2.88 -26.46
N CYS A 166 1.90 -4.18 -26.20
CA CYS A 166 3.14 -4.91 -25.99
C CYS A 166 3.13 -6.23 -26.74
N HIS A 167 4.28 -6.57 -27.31
CA HIS A 167 4.60 -7.91 -27.78
C HIS A 167 5.18 -8.74 -26.62
N VAL A 168 4.77 -10.00 -26.53
CA VAL A 168 5.23 -10.93 -25.50
C VAL A 168 5.70 -12.20 -26.18
N ARG A 169 7.01 -12.47 -26.10
CA ARG A 169 7.64 -13.68 -26.65
C ARG A 169 8.16 -14.57 -25.52
N GLU A 170 7.66 -15.79 -25.43
CA GLU A 170 8.25 -16.81 -24.57
C GLU A 170 9.50 -17.40 -25.25
N LEU A 171 10.66 -17.31 -24.60
CA LEU A 171 11.93 -17.76 -25.20
C LEU A 171 12.00 -19.29 -25.38
N GLY A 172 11.40 -20.06 -24.47
CA GLY A 172 11.45 -21.52 -24.53
C GLY A 172 10.66 -22.12 -25.68
N THR A 173 9.47 -21.56 -25.98
CA THR A 173 8.58 -22.06 -27.04
C THR A 173 8.67 -21.26 -28.34
N GLY A 174 9.21 -20.03 -28.27
CA GLY A 174 9.17 -19.07 -29.37
C GLY A 174 7.78 -18.45 -29.61
N THR A 175 6.80 -18.75 -28.74
CA THR A 175 5.42 -18.29 -28.91
C THR A 175 5.36 -16.78 -28.72
N LEU A 176 4.86 -16.07 -29.73
CA LEU A 176 4.68 -14.62 -29.76
C LEU A 176 3.20 -14.28 -29.72
N ARG A 177 2.81 -13.37 -28.83
CA ARG A 177 1.47 -12.78 -28.80
C ARG A 177 1.52 -11.26 -28.62
N LYS A 178 0.47 -10.56 -29.04
CA LYS A 178 0.27 -9.14 -28.79
C LYS A 178 -0.74 -8.95 -27.65
N VAL A 179 -0.52 -7.94 -26.82
CA VAL A 179 -1.45 -7.46 -25.80
C VAL A 179 -1.69 -5.98 -26.08
N GLU A 180 -2.93 -5.61 -26.38
CA GLU A 180 -3.30 -4.25 -26.79
C GLU A 180 -3.89 -3.47 -25.60
N ALA A 181 -3.59 -2.18 -25.53
CA ALA A 181 -4.24 -1.24 -24.63
C ALA A 181 -5.55 -0.73 -25.24
N ASP A 182 -6.52 -0.41 -24.39
CA ASP A 182 -7.67 0.38 -24.80
C ASP A 182 -7.25 1.85 -24.93
N ILE A 183 -7.16 2.34 -26.17
CA ILE A 183 -6.75 3.71 -26.48
C ILE A 183 -7.94 4.69 -26.58
N THR A 184 -9.14 4.29 -26.19
CA THR A 184 -10.32 5.14 -26.20
C THR A 184 -10.08 6.41 -25.37
N GLY A 185 -10.36 7.58 -25.96
CA GLY A 185 -10.14 8.87 -25.30
C GLY A 185 -8.77 9.50 -25.53
N GLY A 186 -7.92 8.91 -26.39
CA GLY A 186 -6.65 9.53 -26.80
C GLY A 186 -5.58 9.50 -25.72
N ILE A 187 -5.56 8.46 -24.89
CA ILE A 187 -4.57 8.29 -23.83
C ILE A 187 -3.16 8.15 -24.41
N THR A 188 -2.17 8.69 -23.68
CA THR A 188 -0.75 8.56 -24.00
C THR A 188 -0.01 7.67 -23.00
N GLU A 189 -0.71 7.10 -22.01
CA GLU A 189 -0.16 6.17 -21.03
C GLU A 189 -1.15 5.03 -20.81
N ALA A 190 -0.66 3.80 -20.75
CA ALA A 190 -1.49 2.61 -20.52
C ALA A 190 -0.80 1.59 -19.62
N GLN A 191 -1.62 0.87 -18.83
CA GLN A 191 -1.19 -0.30 -18.07
C GLN A 191 -1.67 -1.58 -18.76
N LEU A 192 -0.73 -2.44 -19.11
CA LEU A 192 -0.98 -3.70 -19.81
C LEU A 192 -0.88 -4.85 -18.82
N HIS A 193 -2.00 -5.53 -18.59
CA HIS A 193 -2.01 -6.76 -17.81
C HIS A 193 -1.78 -7.96 -18.71
N ILE A 194 -0.68 -8.66 -18.48
CA ILE A 194 -0.30 -9.87 -19.21
C ILE A 194 -0.59 -11.05 -18.31
N SER A 195 -1.47 -11.95 -18.73
CA SER A 195 -1.88 -13.15 -17.97
C SER A 195 -1.46 -14.45 -18.67
N ALA A 196 -1.69 -15.59 -18.04
CA ALA A 196 -1.36 -16.91 -18.59
C ALA A 196 0.12 -17.04 -19.02
N LEU A 197 1.03 -16.50 -18.19
CA LEU A 197 2.45 -16.80 -18.29
C LEU A 197 2.70 -18.19 -17.72
N GLN A 198 3.74 -18.84 -18.23
CA GLN A 198 4.24 -20.09 -17.69
C GLN A 198 5.14 -19.79 -16.48
N PRO A 199 4.99 -20.53 -15.38
CA PRO A 199 5.91 -20.44 -14.24
C PRO A 199 7.34 -20.84 -14.65
N ASN A 200 8.34 -20.17 -14.10
CA ASN A 200 9.77 -20.41 -14.36
C ASN A 200 10.18 -20.31 -15.85
N SER A 201 9.46 -19.50 -16.63
CA SER A 201 9.77 -19.22 -18.04
C SER A 201 10.37 -17.82 -18.21
N THR A 202 11.19 -17.65 -19.25
CA THR A 202 11.77 -16.35 -19.61
C THR A 202 11.08 -15.78 -20.83
N TYR A 203 10.79 -14.48 -20.77
CA TYR A 203 10.07 -13.73 -21.77
C TYR A 203 10.89 -12.54 -22.26
N GLU A 204 10.75 -12.22 -23.53
CA GLU A 204 11.12 -10.93 -24.11
C GLU A 204 9.86 -10.12 -24.38
N LEU A 205 9.93 -8.84 -24.05
CA LEU A 205 8.81 -7.90 -24.09
C LEU A 205 9.26 -6.62 -24.80
N TRP A 206 8.46 -6.12 -25.73
CA TRP A 206 8.69 -4.80 -26.33
C TRP A 206 7.36 -4.13 -26.64
N GLY A 207 7.28 -2.85 -26.30
CA GLY A 207 6.11 -2.02 -26.51
C GLY A 207 6.00 -1.63 -27.97
N TYR A 208 4.79 -1.29 -28.40
CA TYR A 208 4.55 -0.66 -29.68
C TYR A 208 3.53 0.46 -29.55
N ALA A 209 3.71 1.51 -30.31
CA ALA A 209 2.74 2.57 -30.52
C ALA A 209 2.64 2.85 -32.02
N ALA A 210 1.42 3.00 -32.53
CA ALA A 210 1.18 3.28 -33.94
C ALA A 210 0.23 4.44 -34.11
N ASN A 211 0.43 5.20 -35.19
CA ASN A 211 -0.54 6.15 -35.74
C ASN A 211 -0.69 5.89 -37.25
N THR A 212 -1.34 6.80 -37.98
CA THR A 212 -1.53 6.68 -39.44
C THR A 212 -0.23 6.70 -40.25
N THR A 213 0.87 7.24 -39.70
CA THR A 213 2.18 7.29 -40.34
C THR A 213 3.03 6.02 -40.13
N GLY A 214 2.67 5.18 -39.16
CA GLY A 214 3.30 3.89 -38.90
C GLY A 214 3.49 3.55 -37.42
N GLU A 215 4.17 2.42 -37.18
CA GLU A 215 4.46 1.86 -35.85
C GLU A 215 5.91 2.15 -35.42
N THR A 216 6.07 2.43 -34.13
CA THR A 216 7.33 2.51 -33.41
C THR A 216 7.36 1.43 -32.34
N LEU A 217 8.51 0.77 -32.19
CA LEU A 217 8.76 -0.23 -31.16
C LEU A 217 9.67 0.34 -30.07
N THR A 218 9.45 -0.05 -28.82
CA THR A 218 10.41 0.21 -27.74
C THR A 218 11.58 -0.76 -27.81
N ASP A 219 12.63 -0.48 -27.04
CA ASP A 219 13.67 -1.48 -26.75
C ASP A 219 13.06 -2.72 -26.08
N THR A 220 13.70 -3.87 -26.28
CA THR A 220 13.29 -5.15 -25.69
C THR A 220 13.78 -5.26 -24.25
N ILE A 221 12.88 -5.61 -23.34
CA ILE A 221 13.22 -6.01 -21.97
C ILE A 221 13.05 -7.52 -21.82
N THR A 222 13.84 -8.13 -20.94
CA THR A 222 13.76 -9.56 -20.62
C THR A 222 13.27 -9.73 -19.18
N TYR A 223 12.33 -10.67 -18.96
CA TYR A 223 11.81 -10.98 -17.63
C TYR A 223 11.63 -12.49 -17.46
N SER A 224 12.02 -13.01 -16.28
CA SER A 224 11.80 -14.41 -15.91
C SER A 224 10.76 -14.51 -14.81
N THR A 225 9.72 -15.32 -15.00
CA THR A 225 8.73 -15.59 -13.96
C THR A 225 9.35 -16.39 -12.82
N SER A 226 8.87 -16.16 -11.60
CA SER A 226 9.28 -16.84 -10.38
C SER A 226 8.05 -17.17 -9.53
N ASN A 227 8.22 -17.89 -8.42
CA ASN A 227 7.14 -18.12 -7.45
C ASN A 227 6.90 -16.92 -6.51
N THR A 228 7.36 -15.72 -6.89
CA THR A 228 7.22 -14.50 -6.08
C THR A 228 6.29 -13.51 -6.76
N PHE A 229 5.34 -12.97 -6.01
CA PHE A 229 4.63 -11.75 -6.37
C PHE A 229 5.49 -10.54 -5.97
N VAL A 230 5.83 -9.71 -6.95
CA VAL A 230 6.56 -8.45 -6.77
C VAL A 230 5.60 -7.29 -7.01
N LEU A 231 5.26 -6.59 -5.95
CA LEU A 231 4.31 -5.48 -5.94
C LEU A 231 5.09 -4.17 -5.73
N ASN A 232 4.87 -3.17 -6.57
CA ASN A 232 5.52 -1.86 -6.45
C ASN A 232 4.58 -0.79 -5.87
N ARG A 233 3.26 -1.04 -5.87
CA ARG A 233 2.24 -0.20 -5.25
C ARG A 233 1.16 -1.08 -4.60
N PRO A 234 0.44 -0.56 -3.59
CA PRO A 234 -0.71 -1.25 -3.01
C PRO A 234 -1.82 -1.55 -4.02
N GLY A 235 -2.58 -2.61 -3.77
CA GLY A 235 -3.73 -3.08 -4.57
C GLY A 235 -3.36 -3.94 -5.78
N GLN A 236 -2.07 -4.09 -6.09
CA GLN A 236 -1.61 -4.77 -7.29
C GLN A 236 -1.80 -6.29 -7.27
N LEU A 237 -1.88 -6.94 -6.11
CA LEU A 237 -2.09 -8.39 -6.06
C LEU A 237 -3.47 -8.74 -6.61
N ALA A 238 -4.50 -7.99 -6.22
CA ALA A 238 -5.86 -8.16 -6.74
C ALA A 238 -5.91 -7.91 -8.26
N GLU A 239 -5.20 -6.88 -8.75
CA GLU A 239 -5.06 -6.58 -10.18
C GLU A 239 -4.32 -7.67 -10.95
N LEU A 240 -3.25 -8.24 -10.38
CA LEU A 240 -2.48 -9.31 -11.00
C LEU A 240 -3.29 -10.60 -11.11
N MET A 241 -4.09 -10.90 -10.09
CA MET A 241 -4.89 -12.11 -10.04
C MET A 241 -6.17 -11.99 -10.89
N LYS A 242 -6.79 -10.82 -11.02
CA LYS A 242 -8.07 -10.62 -11.77
C LYS A 242 -9.14 -11.69 -11.49
N GLY A 243 -9.26 -12.15 -10.25
CA GLY A 243 -10.21 -13.22 -9.87
C GLY A 243 -9.81 -14.63 -10.29
N THR A 244 -8.59 -14.82 -10.80
CA THR A 244 -8.02 -16.16 -11.06
C THR A 244 -7.86 -16.91 -9.74
N VAL A 245 -8.19 -18.19 -9.75
CA VAL A 245 -8.01 -19.05 -8.58
C VAL A 245 -6.52 -19.41 -8.44
N CYS A 246 -5.97 -19.26 -7.24
CA CYS A 246 -4.60 -19.69 -6.97
C CYS A 246 -4.50 -21.21 -6.92
N GLU A 247 -3.75 -21.80 -7.85
CA GLU A 247 -3.55 -23.26 -7.94
C GLU A 247 -2.24 -23.73 -7.28
N THR A 248 -1.35 -22.81 -6.95
CA THR A 248 -0.05 -23.10 -6.32
C THR A 248 -0.20 -23.17 -4.80
N GLU A 249 0.53 -24.10 -4.19
CA GLU A 249 0.51 -24.33 -2.73
C GLU A 249 1.49 -23.46 -1.95
N GLU A 250 2.52 -22.93 -2.62
CA GLU A 250 3.59 -22.15 -2.00
C GLU A 250 4.00 -20.95 -2.86
N LEU A 251 3.98 -19.77 -2.26
CA LEU A 251 4.33 -18.51 -2.92
C LEU A 251 5.07 -17.58 -1.97
N ALA A 252 5.92 -16.73 -2.55
CA ALA A 252 6.51 -15.60 -1.86
C ALA A 252 5.88 -14.29 -2.34
N PHE A 253 5.96 -13.26 -1.51
CA PHE A 253 5.41 -11.94 -1.79
C PHE A 253 6.43 -10.88 -1.36
N SER A 254 6.53 -9.81 -2.14
CA SER A 254 7.39 -8.66 -1.86
C SER A 254 6.67 -7.36 -2.21
N GLY A 255 6.94 -6.31 -1.42
CA GLY A 255 6.35 -5.00 -1.59
C GLY A 255 5.11 -4.73 -0.72
N PRO A 256 4.43 -3.60 -0.95
CA PRO A 256 3.34 -3.16 -0.09
C PRO A 256 2.07 -4.03 -0.29
N LEU A 257 1.44 -4.39 0.83
CA LEU A 257 0.15 -5.06 0.89
C LEU A 257 -0.88 -4.15 1.58
N ASN A 258 -1.91 -3.74 0.86
CA ASN A 258 -3.05 -3.04 1.44
C ASN A 258 -4.22 -3.99 1.71
N GLY A 259 -5.37 -3.47 2.16
CA GLY A 259 -6.53 -4.30 2.50
C GLY A 259 -7.08 -5.13 1.32
N ASP A 260 -7.01 -4.61 0.09
CA ASP A 260 -7.43 -5.35 -1.11
C ASP A 260 -6.47 -6.49 -1.46
N ASP A 261 -5.16 -6.27 -1.29
CA ASP A 261 -4.16 -7.32 -1.47
C ASP A 261 -4.31 -8.42 -0.40
N LEU A 262 -4.52 -8.03 0.87
CA LEU A 262 -4.74 -8.98 1.96
C LEU A 262 -6.02 -9.79 1.77
N ARG A 263 -7.10 -9.17 1.26
CA ARG A 263 -8.32 -9.87 0.86
C ARG A 263 -8.05 -10.90 -0.25
N CYS A 264 -7.26 -10.50 -1.25
CA CYS A 264 -6.86 -11.40 -2.33
C CYS A 264 -6.00 -12.55 -1.80
N LEU A 265 -5.03 -12.28 -0.93
CA LEU A 265 -4.18 -13.28 -0.28
C LEU A 265 -5.01 -14.31 0.51
N ARG A 266 -5.99 -13.85 1.31
CA ARG A 266 -6.94 -14.73 2.01
C ARG A 266 -7.69 -15.65 1.03
N ALA A 267 -8.19 -15.08 -0.07
CA ALA A 267 -8.89 -15.84 -1.10
C ALA A 267 -7.96 -16.86 -1.80
N MET A 268 -6.68 -16.53 -1.99
CA MET A 268 -5.67 -17.48 -2.48
C MET A 268 -5.43 -18.62 -1.48
N MET A 269 -5.53 -18.34 -0.18
CA MET A 269 -5.38 -19.30 0.92
C MET A 269 -6.64 -20.10 1.26
N GLY A 270 -7.75 -19.86 0.57
CA GLY A 270 -8.96 -20.69 0.68
C GLY A 270 -10.15 -20.04 1.36
N ARG A 271 -10.10 -18.75 1.76
CA ARG A 271 -11.22 -18.05 2.42
C ARG A 271 -11.46 -16.66 1.82
N ASP A 272 -12.70 -16.33 1.51
CA ASP A 272 -13.05 -14.96 1.10
C ASP A 272 -13.27 -14.03 2.32
N SER A 273 -13.67 -12.78 2.05
CA SER A 273 -13.92 -11.77 3.09
C SER A 273 -15.12 -12.08 4.00
N ASP A 274 -16.02 -12.97 3.57
CA ASP A 274 -17.20 -13.38 4.33
C ASP A 274 -16.94 -14.69 5.11
N GLY A 275 -15.76 -15.29 4.94
CA GLY A 275 -15.35 -16.55 5.56
C GLY A 275 -15.78 -17.80 4.77
N ASN A 276 -16.33 -17.65 3.56
CA ASN A 276 -16.68 -18.80 2.73
C ASN A 276 -15.43 -19.44 2.13
N SER A 277 -15.49 -20.74 1.87
CA SER A 277 -14.43 -21.46 1.17
C SER A 277 -14.26 -20.94 -0.26
N THR A 278 -13.02 -20.68 -0.68
CA THR A 278 -12.67 -20.42 -2.08
C THR A 278 -11.99 -21.64 -2.71
N GLY A 279 -11.72 -21.59 -4.02
CA GLY A 279 -10.92 -22.60 -4.71
C GLY A 279 -9.40 -22.50 -4.46
N GLY A 280 -8.96 -21.52 -3.67
CA GLY A 280 -7.55 -21.24 -3.43
C GLY A 280 -6.81 -22.42 -2.78
N ARG A 281 -5.58 -22.68 -3.26
CA ARG A 281 -4.74 -23.80 -2.79
C ARG A 281 -3.50 -23.35 -2.02
N LEU A 282 -3.29 -22.06 -1.81
CA LEU A 282 -2.10 -21.55 -1.13
C LEU A 282 -2.12 -21.96 0.35
N VAL A 283 -1.17 -22.79 0.77
CA VAL A 283 -1.05 -23.26 2.16
C VAL A 283 0.27 -22.86 2.81
N ARG A 284 1.19 -22.29 2.03
CA ARG A 284 2.52 -21.86 2.43
C ARG A 284 2.81 -20.47 1.83
N ALA A 285 3.04 -19.46 2.66
CA ALA A 285 3.25 -18.10 2.16
C ALA A 285 4.41 -17.40 2.86
N ASP A 286 5.38 -16.93 2.07
CA ASP A 286 6.47 -16.08 2.56
C ASP A 286 6.12 -14.61 2.34
N LEU A 287 5.85 -13.90 3.43
CA LEU A 287 5.53 -12.46 3.43
C LEU A 287 6.69 -11.62 3.98
N THR A 288 7.87 -12.18 4.19
CA THR A 288 8.98 -11.51 4.90
C THR A 288 9.40 -10.18 4.26
N GLU A 289 9.37 -10.10 2.94
CA GLU A 289 9.72 -8.90 2.14
C GLU A 289 8.51 -8.01 1.82
N THR A 290 7.42 -8.16 2.56
CA THR A 290 6.22 -7.31 2.41
C THR A 290 6.11 -6.27 3.51
N ASP A 291 5.36 -5.21 3.21
CA ASP A 291 4.95 -4.20 4.18
C ASP A 291 3.43 -4.07 4.19
N ILE A 292 2.78 -4.33 5.32
CA ILE A 292 1.34 -4.08 5.45
C ILE A 292 1.12 -2.58 5.60
N ILE A 293 0.31 -1.98 4.72
CA ILE A 293 0.02 -0.55 4.72
C ILE A 293 -1.49 -0.27 4.91
N ALA A 294 -1.80 0.87 5.54
CA ALA A 294 -3.16 1.32 5.86
C ALA A 294 -3.83 1.98 4.65
N ASP A 295 -4.22 1.16 3.68
CA ASP A 295 -4.91 1.57 2.45
C ASP A 295 -5.85 0.44 1.97
N GLY A 296 -6.67 0.72 0.95
CA GLY A 296 -7.59 -0.25 0.36
C GLY A 296 -8.85 -0.51 1.19
N THR A 297 -9.57 -1.56 0.83
CA THR A 297 -10.83 -1.95 1.48
C THR A 297 -10.64 -2.93 2.65
N THR A 298 -11.71 -3.54 3.16
CA THR A 298 -11.63 -4.54 4.23
C THR A 298 -11.06 -5.86 3.71
N TYR A 299 -10.24 -6.55 4.53
CA TYR A 299 -9.72 -7.88 4.19
C TYR A 299 -10.59 -9.03 4.73
N ASP A 300 -11.34 -8.81 5.81
CA ASP A 300 -12.30 -9.76 6.40
C ASP A 300 -13.43 -9.01 7.09
N ASN A 301 -14.66 -9.17 6.60
CA ASN A 301 -15.86 -8.47 7.09
C ASN A 301 -15.64 -6.95 7.26
N ASN A 302 -15.38 -6.51 8.49
CA ASN A 302 -15.19 -5.12 8.91
C ASN A 302 -13.73 -4.78 9.31
N HIS A 303 -12.76 -5.66 9.07
CA HIS A 303 -11.35 -5.44 9.40
C HIS A 303 -10.58 -4.82 8.23
N ILE A 304 -9.80 -3.78 8.52
CA ILE A 304 -9.01 -3.02 7.55
C ILE A 304 -7.51 -3.16 7.83
N ALA A 305 -6.68 -3.00 6.79
CA ALA A 305 -5.23 -2.99 6.95
C ALA A 305 -4.76 -1.79 7.81
N ARG A 306 -3.72 -2.03 8.62
CA ARG A 306 -3.04 -1.00 9.42
C ARG A 306 -1.54 -1.16 9.25
N ASN A 307 -0.82 -0.03 9.20
CA ASN A 307 0.63 -0.01 8.97
C ASN A 307 1.37 -0.94 9.94
N GLY A 308 2.09 -1.92 9.41
CA GLY A 308 2.91 -2.85 10.19
C GLY A 308 2.13 -3.75 11.15
N THR A 309 0.84 -4.00 10.89
CA THR A 309 -0.03 -4.79 11.76
C THR A 309 -0.52 -6.05 11.05
N VAL A 310 -0.21 -7.22 11.62
CA VAL A 310 -0.91 -8.47 11.33
C VAL A 310 -2.23 -8.42 12.11
N GLY A 311 -3.26 -7.90 11.44
CA GLY A 311 -4.51 -7.52 12.08
C GLY A 311 -5.38 -8.70 12.52
N THR A 312 -6.33 -8.39 13.38
CA THR A 312 -7.35 -9.31 13.87
C THR A 312 -8.00 -10.01 12.68
N ARG A 313 -8.10 -11.34 12.76
CA ARG A 313 -8.69 -12.21 11.73
C ARG A 313 -8.06 -12.22 10.35
N LEU A 314 -6.87 -11.63 10.16
CA LEU A 314 -6.20 -11.62 8.86
C LEU A 314 -6.01 -13.04 8.26
N PHE A 315 -5.69 -14.02 9.10
CA PHE A 315 -5.56 -15.42 8.70
C PHE A 315 -6.70 -16.29 9.27
N ALA A 316 -7.79 -15.70 9.77
CA ALA A 316 -8.85 -16.47 10.41
C ALA A 316 -9.51 -17.47 9.46
N GLY A 317 -9.76 -18.68 9.97
CA GLY A 317 -10.44 -19.78 9.29
C GLY A 317 -9.62 -20.45 8.18
N LEU A 318 -8.32 -20.14 8.06
CA LEU A 318 -7.44 -20.78 7.09
C LEU A 318 -6.99 -22.16 7.60
N ASP A 319 -7.93 -23.10 7.69
CA ASP A 319 -7.76 -24.43 8.29
C ASP A 319 -6.65 -25.28 7.64
N ARG A 320 -6.31 -24.97 6.39
CA ARG A 320 -5.30 -25.68 5.60
C ARG A 320 -3.92 -25.02 5.62
N LEU A 321 -3.81 -23.81 6.19
CA LEU A 321 -2.55 -23.07 6.26
C LEU A 321 -1.52 -23.89 7.03
N GLU A 322 -0.43 -24.29 6.38
CA GLU A 322 0.65 -25.07 7.00
C GLU A 322 1.66 -24.16 7.70
N TRP A 323 2.08 -23.09 7.01
CA TRP A 323 2.91 -22.04 7.55
C TRP A 323 2.73 -20.71 6.82
N VAL A 324 2.98 -19.63 7.53
CA VAL A 324 3.14 -18.29 6.97
C VAL A 324 4.33 -17.62 7.66
N ARG A 325 5.26 -17.08 6.86
CA ARG A 325 6.30 -16.20 7.39
C ARG A 325 5.76 -14.78 7.38
N LEU A 326 5.75 -14.14 8.54
CA LEU A 326 5.16 -12.81 8.69
C LEU A 326 6.07 -11.73 8.10
N PRO A 327 5.49 -10.56 7.74
CA PRO A 327 6.26 -9.39 7.35
C PRO A 327 7.35 -9.09 8.38
N ALA A 328 8.60 -8.94 7.93
CA ALA A 328 9.71 -8.64 8.83
C ALA A 328 9.54 -7.26 9.51
N SER A 329 8.75 -6.37 8.92
CA SER A 329 8.37 -5.05 9.43
C SER A 329 7.15 -5.05 10.36
N ALA A 330 6.48 -6.19 10.58
CA ALA A 330 5.29 -6.24 11.43
C ALA A 330 5.62 -6.00 12.91
N THR A 331 5.12 -4.88 13.45
CA THR A 331 5.33 -4.45 14.84
C THR A 331 4.25 -4.97 15.79
N ILE A 332 3.06 -5.27 15.27
CA ILE A 332 1.89 -5.72 16.03
C ILE A 332 1.30 -6.96 15.37
N ILE A 333 1.07 -8.00 16.19
CA ILE A 333 0.20 -9.13 15.85
C ILE A 333 -1.00 -9.03 16.78
N GLU A 334 -2.18 -8.76 16.25
CA GLU A 334 -3.39 -8.59 17.06
C GLU A 334 -3.96 -9.92 17.54
N GLU A 335 -4.80 -9.88 18.58
CA GLU A 335 -5.52 -11.06 19.06
C GLU A 335 -6.35 -11.68 17.92
N ASN A 336 -6.38 -13.01 17.85
CA ASN A 336 -7.15 -13.76 16.86
C ASN A 336 -6.76 -13.47 15.40
N ALA A 337 -5.54 -12.99 15.13
CA ALA A 337 -4.98 -12.92 13.78
C ALA A 337 -5.00 -14.28 13.06
N PHE A 338 -4.80 -15.39 13.79
CA PHE A 338 -4.77 -16.78 13.31
C PHE A 338 -5.94 -17.60 13.85
N GLU A 339 -7.08 -16.97 14.13
CA GLU A 339 -8.25 -17.68 14.66
C GLU A 339 -8.62 -18.90 13.79
N ASP A 340 -8.78 -20.06 14.41
CA ASP A 340 -9.16 -21.31 13.73
C ASP A 340 -8.21 -21.70 12.59
N CYS A 341 -6.92 -21.34 12.65
CA CYS A 341 -5.90 -21.90 11.76
C CYS A 341 -5.53 -23.34 12.17
N GLY A 342 -6.42 -24.29 11.93
CA GLY A 342 -6.27 -25.69 12.38
C GLY A 342 -5.06 -26.45 11.81
N GLY A 343 -4.54 -26.04 10.65
CA GLY A 343 -3.38 -26.66 9.99
C GLY A 343 -2.03 -26.06 10.36
N LEU A 344 -2.02 -24.89 11.02
CA LEU A 344 -0.80 -24.12 11.27
C LEU A 344 0.03 -24.81 12.35
N ARG A 345 1.25 -25.22 12.02
CA ARG A 345 2.13 -25.96 12.96
C ARG A 345 3.14 -25.07 13.66
N GLU A 346 3.57 -24.03 12.99
CA GLU A 346 4.56 -23.09 13.50
C GLU A 346 4.26 -21.66 13.05
N ILE A 347 4.53 -20.73 13.95
CA ILE A 347 4.61 -19.30 13.68
C ILE A 347 5.93 -18.77 14.24
N VAL A 348 6.57 -17.85 13.50
CA VAL A 348 7.77 -17.14 13.97
C VAL A 348 7.42 -15.66 14.16
N ILE A 349 7.58 -15.17 15.39
CA ILE A 349 7.39 -13.76 15.72
C ILE A 349 8.57 -12.95 15.15
N PRO A 350 8.33 -11.94 14.28
CA PRO A 350 9.39 -11.22 13.59
C PRO A 350 10.18 -10.32 14.55
N ALA A 351 11.40 -9.93 14.13
CA ALA A 351 12.31 -9.12 14.95
C ALA A 351 11.71 -7.79 15.43
N SER A 352 10.83 -7.19 14.63
CA SER A 352 10.21 -5.88 14.88
C SER A 352 8.96 -5.94 15.79
N ALA A 353 8.40 -7.12 16.03
CA ALA A 353 7.17 -7.26 16.80
C ALA A 353 7.39 -6.90 18.28
N SER A 354 6.62 -5.91 18.74
CA SER A 354 6.61 -5.44 20.14
C SER A 354 5.30 -5.75 20.86
N SER A 355 4.27 -6.20 20.13
CA SER A 355 2.98 -6.62 20.70
C SER A 355 2.48 -7.88 19.99
N VAL A 356 2.10 -8.91 20.76
CA VAL A 356 1.59 -10.18 20.22
C VAL A 356 0.35 -10.59 21.00
N GLY A 357 -0.77 -10.69 20.28
CA GLY A 357 -2.01 -11.30 20.70
C GLY A 357 -2.08 -12.78 20.34
N GLN A 358 -2.87 -13.49 21.13
CA GLN A 358 -3.06 -14.94 21.11
C GLN A 358 -4.17 -15.25 20.11
N SER A 359 -4.10 -16.40 19.45
CA SER A 359 -5.17 -16.86 18.57
C SER A 359 -5.76 -18.16 19.08
N ARG A 360 -7.09 -18.22 19.11
CA ARG A 360 -7.85 -19.44 19.44
C ARG A 360 -7.92 -20.39 18.24
N GLY A 361 -8.21 -21.65 18.48
CA GLY A 361 -8.48 -22.62 17.40
C GLY A 361 -7.27 -23.07 16.56
N CYS A 362 -6.05 -22.62 16.89
CA CYS A 362 -4.79 -23.09 16.28
C CYS A 362 -4.41 -24.51 16.76
N THR A 363 -5.27 -25.50 16.55
CA THR A 363 -5.21 -26.83 17.21
C THR A 363 -3.98 -27.67 16.86
N SER A 364 -3.32 -27.41 15.73
CA SER A 364 -2.07 -28.09 15.34
C SER A 364 -0.81 -27.27 15.63
N LEU A 365 -0.92 -26.09 16.25
CA LEU A 365 0.23 -25.23 16.51
C LEU A 365 1.11 -25.88 17.58
N GLU A 366 2.28 -26.36 17.19
CA GLU A 366 3.23 -27.07 18.06
C GLU A 366 4.31 -26.11 18.60
N ARG A 367 4.60 -25.04 17.86
CA ARG A 367 5.71 -24.14 18.17
C ARG A 367 5.41 -22.68 17.81
N ILE A 368 5.71 -21.79 18.74
CA ILE A 368 5.82 -20.35 18.52
C ILE A 368 7.29 -19.98 18.65
N GLY A 369 7.96 -19.80 17.52
CA GLY A 369 9.33 -19.30 17.43
C GLY A 369 9.38 -17.78 17.56
N VAL A 370 10.56 -17.26 17.86
CA VAL A 370 10.82 -15.81 17.90
C VAL A 370 12.14 -15.56 17.16
N ASP A 371 12.15 -14.57 16.29
CA ASP A 371 13.38 -14.12 15.62
C ASP A 371 14.44 -13.72 16.67
N ALA A 372 15.69 -14.12 16.45
CA ALA A 372 16.78 -13.90 17.41
C ALA A 372 17.09 -12.42 17.67
N ALA A 373 16.70 -11.52 16.77
CA ALA A 373 16.85 -10.08 16.94
C ALA A 373 15.68 -9.41 17.68
N ASN A 374 14.59 -10.14 17.99
CA ASN A 374 13.46 -9.60 18.73
C ASN A 374 13.88 -9.24 20.18
N ARG A 375 13.52 -8.03 20.62
CA ARG A 375 13.89 -7.50 21.94
C ARG A 375 12.79 -7.56 23.00
N HIS A 376 11.57 -7.95 22.60
CA HIS A 376 10.37 -7.92 23.44
C HIS A 376 9.91 -9.32 23.86
N PHE A 377 10.21 -10.33 23.06
CA PHE A 377 9.79 -11.70 23.25
C PHE A 377 10.96 -12.68 23.15
N THR A 378 10.75 -13.87 23.68
CA THR A 378 11.63 -15.03 23.48
C THR A 378 10.79 -16.29 23.36
N SER A 379 11.40 -17.36 22.84
CA SER A 379 10.77 -18.67 22.77
C SER A 379 11.57 -19.68 23.58
N ALA A 380 10.92 -20.39 24.49
CA ALA A 380 11.50 -21.51 25.22
C ALA A 380 10.59 -22.74 25.05
N ASP A 381 11.16 -23.85 24.59
CA ASP A 381 10.41 -25.07 24.23
C ASP A 381 9.20 -24.79 23.30
N GLY A 382 9.35 -23.82 22.39
CA GLY A 382 8.30 -23.41 21.46
C GLY A 382 7.14 -22.65 22.09
N VAL A 383 7.26 -22.19 23.33
CA VAL A 383 6.26 -21.34 24.00
C VAL A 383 6.70 -19.88 23.94
N LEU A 384 5.76 -18.97 23.67
CA LEU A 384 6.05 -17.54 23.60
C LEU A 384 6.10 -16.93 25.01
N LEU A 385 7.21 -16.30 25.34
CA LEU A 385 7.40 -15.55 26.58
C LEU A 385 7.80 -14.10 26.29
N ASN A 386 7.67 -13.24 27.29
CA ASN A 386 8.35 -11.93 27.26
C ASN A 386 9.89 -12.09 27.23
N ALA A 387 10.62 -11.05 26.87
CA ALA A 387 12.08 -11.09 26.75
C ALA A 387 12.81 -11.59 28.01
N GLY A 388 12.25 -11.33 29.20
CA GLY A 388 12.80 -11.80 30.47
C GLY A 388 12.46 -13.26 30.85
N ALA A 389 11.66 -13.97 30.04
CA ALA A 389 11.14 -15.30 30.34
C ALA A 389 10.39 -15.40 31.69
N THR A 390 9.72 -14.32 32.10
CA THR A 390 8.95 -14.23 33.35
C THR A 390 7.43 -14.29 33.14
N LEU A 391 6.96 -14.05 31.91
CA LEU A 391 5.55 -14.09 31.52
C LEU A 391 5.35 -15.06 30.38
N ILE A 392 4.44 -16.03 30.53
CA ILE A 392 3.91 -16.81 29.40
C ILE A 392 2.89 -15.95 28.68
N VAL A 393 3.18 -15.63 27.41
CA VAL A 393 2.32 -14.78 26.57
C VAL A 393 1.34 -15.64 25.78
N TRP A 394 1.82 -16.69 25.11
CA TRP A 394 0.98 -17.58 24.31
C TRP A 394 1.57 -18.99 24.28
N PHE A 395 0.74 -19.97 24.63
CA PHE A 395 1.08 -21.38 24.56
C PHE A 395 0.54 -22.03 23.27
N PRO A 396 1.35 -22.81 22.54
CA PRO A 396 0.94 -23.52 21.33
C PRO A 396 -0.03 -24.67 21.66
N MET A 397 -1.26 -24.60 21.15
CA MET A 397 -2.37 -25.52 21.51
C MET A 397 -2.12 -26.99 21.09
N GLY A 398 -1.32 -27.21 20.05
CA GLY A 398 -0.93 -28.52 19.53
C GLY A 398 0.08 -29.27 20.38
N LYS A 399 0.72 -28.63 21.37
CA LYS A 399 1.54 -29.36 22.36
C LYS A 399 0.64 -30.27 23.21
N SER A 400 1.14 -31.47 23.50
CA SER A 400 0.42 -32.52 24.24
C SER A 400 1.30 -33.15 25.32
N GLY A 401 0.68 -33.92 26.22
CA GLY A 401 1.34 -34.55 27.36
C GLY A 401 1.44 -33.63 28.57
N ASP A 402 2.42 -33.89 29.43
CA ASP A 402 2.69 -33.10 30.62
C ASP A 402 3.61 -31.92 30.27
N TYR A 403 3.38 -30.76 30.89
CA TYR A 403 4.20 -29.57 30.65
C TYR A 403 4.70 -28.95 31.96
N THR A 404 6.01 -28.72 32.03
CA THR A 404 6.65 -28.04 33.17
C THR A 404 6.98 -26.62 32.76
N LEU A 405 6.38 -25.65 33.46
CA LEU A 405 6.67 -24.24 33.20
C LEU A 405 8.10 -23.90 33.68
N PRO A 406 8.83 -23.02 32.98
CA PRO A 406 10.14 -22.57 33.42
C PRO A 406 10.09 -21.96 34.82
N ALA A 407 11.09 -22.25 35.66
CA ALA A 407 11.17 -21.73 37.03
C ALA A 407 11.25 -20.19 37.13
N THR A 408 11.62 -19.53 36.04
CA THR A 408 11.68 -18.06 35.92
C THR A 408 10.29 -17.42 35.77
N VAL A 409 9.26 -18.19 35.42
CA VAL A 409 7.91 -17.67 35.18
C VAL A 409 7.27 -17.24 36.50
N THR A 410 6.88 -15.97 36.57
CA THR A 410 6.17 -15.37 37.70
C THR A 410 4.72 -15.02 37.36
N SER A 411 4.38 -14.94 36.07
CA SER A 411 3.03 -14.57 35.61
C SER A 411 2.60 -15.39 34.39
N ILE A 412 1.30 -15.67 34.28
CA ILE A 412 0.66 -16.26 33.08
C ILE A 412 -0.30 -15.23 32.51
N GLY A 413 -0.19 -14.92 31.21
CA GLY A 413 -1.03 -13.93 30.54
C GLY A 413 -2.48 -14.37 30.38
N ASP A 414 -3.33 -13.41 30.02
CA ASP A 414 -4.73 -13.66 29.67
C ASP A 414 -4.81 -14.67 28.52
N TYR A 415 -5.69 -15.67 28.68
CA TYR A 415 -5.92 -16.74 27.70
C TYR A 415 -4.66 -17.50 27.21
N ALA A 416 -3.53 -17.40 27.92
CA ALA A 416 -2.25 -17.92 27.44
C ALA A 416 -2.25 -19.43 27.15
N PHE A 417 -2.99 -20.22 27.94
CA PHE A 417 -3.19 -21.67 27.77
C PHE A 417 -4.63 -22.02 27.34
N ARG A 418 -5.34 -21.09 26.69
CA ARG A 418 -6.68 -21.35 26.20
C ARG A 418 -6.69 -22.53 25.22
N GLN A 419 -7.65 -23.43 25.37
CA GLN A 419 -7.86 -24.61 24.51
C GLN A 419 -6.65 -25.55 24.38
N CYS A 420 -5.71 -25.53 25.33
CA CYS A 420 -4.51 -26.36 25.24
C CYS A 420 -4.81 -27.84 25.49
N ASN A 421 -4.03 -28.72 24.85
CA ASN A 421 -4.16 -30.17 24.96
C ASN A 421 -3.34 -30.79 26.11
N ILE A 422 -2.77 -29.95 26.99
CA ILE A 422 -1.99 -30.38 28.15
C ILE A 422 -2.93 -30.93 29.24
N THR A 423 -2.62 -32.12 29.74
CA THR A 423 -3.40 -32.83 30.76
C THR A 423 -2.91 -32.54 32.18
N ARG A 424 -1.59 -32.34 32.35
CA ARG A 424 -0.97 -32.00 33.65
C ARG A 424 0.05 -30.89 33.47
N PHE A 425 -0.07 -29.87 34.31
CA PHE A 425 0.89 -28.78 34.42
C PHE A 425 1.70 -28.91 35.70
N THR A 426 3.01 -28.68 35.61
CA THR A 426 3.86 -28.36 36.76
C THR A 426 4.10 -26.85 36.76
N LEU A 427 3.39 -26.15 37.66
CA LEU A 427 3.51 -24.70 37.85
C LEU A 427 4.70 -24.40 38.79
N PRO A 428 5.46 -23.31 38.57
CA PRO A 428 6.62 -22.99 39.41
C PRO A 428 6.19 -22.31 40.72
N ASP A 429 6.92 -22.56 41.80
CA ASP A 429 6.69 -21.93 43.11
C ASP A 429 6.78 -20.39 43.08
N ALA A 430 7.49 -19.85 42.08
CA ALA A 430 7.66 -18.42 41.85
C ALA A 430 6.42 -17.75 41.22
N LEU A 431 5.45 -18.52 40.69
CA LEU A 431 4.25 -17.98 40.07
C LEU A 431 3.42 -17.17 41.09
N ARG A 432 3.04 -15.95 40.70
CA ARG A 432 2.30 -14.97 41.51
C ARG A 432 1.00 -14.53 40.87
N GLU A 433 0.93 -14.55 39.55
CA GLU A 433 -0.19 -13.99 38.80
C GLU A 433 -0.64 -14.94 37.69
N ILE A 434 -1.96 -15.02 37.52
CA ILE A 434 -2.61 -15.71 36.41
C ILE A 434 -3.56 -14.70 35.77
N GLY A 435 -3.64 -14.71 34.45
CA GLY A 435 -4.53 -13.86 33.68
C GLY A 435 -5.96 -14.39 33.59
N LYS A 436 -6.87 -13.55 33.12
CA LYS A 436 -8.25 -13.91 32.82
C LYS A 436 -8.30 -15.07 31.82
N GLY A 437 -9.11 -16.08 32.12
CA GLY A 437 -9.33 -17.19 31.19
C GLY A 437 -8.08 -18.00 30.83
N ALA A 438 -7.01 -17.92 31.61
CA ALA A 438 -5.69 -18.45 31.26
C ALA A 438 -5.72 -19.90 30.79
N PHE A 439 -6.53 -20.77 31.41
CA PHE A 439 -6.68 -22.18 31.05
C PHE A 439 -8.06 -22.50 30.44
N SER A 440 -8.81 -21.50 29.99
CA SER A 440 -10.17 -21.71 29.49
C SER A 440 -10.21 -22.76 28.36
N HIS A 441 -11.14 -23.71 28.46
CA HIS A 441 -11.33 -24.84 27.54
C HIS A 441 -10.11 -25.77 27.38
N SER A 442 -9.13 -25.73 28.29
CA SER A 442 -7.99 -26.64 28.29
C SER A 442 -8.39 -28.07 28.67
N GLN A 443 -7.57 -29.04 28.28
CA GLN A 443 -7.75 -30.47 28.58
C GLN A 443 -7.15 -30.91 29.94
N VAL A 444 -6.89 -29.95 30.84
CA VAL A 444 -6.25 -30.22 32.14
C VAL A 444 -7.15 -31.09 33.02
N GLU A 445 -6.57 -32.11 33.66
CA GLU A 445 -7.30 -33.09 34.49
C GLU A 445 -7.11 -32.84 35.99
N GLU A 446 -5.88 -32.47 36.37
CA GLU A 446 -5.49 -32.09 37.72
C GLU A 446 -4.58 -30.86 37.66
N VAL A 447 -4.77 -29.93 38.59
CA VAL A 447 -3.90 -28.77 38.72
C VAL A 447 -3.57 -28.49 40.19
N GLN A 448 -2.29 -28.20 40.44
CA GLN A 448 -1.80 -27.73 41.73
C GLN A 448 -1.39 -26.26 41.63
N MET A 449 -2.13 -25.39 42.31
CA MET A 449 -1.79 -23.98 42.40
C MET A 449 -0.60 -23.78 43.33
N PRO A 450 0.32 -22.85 43.01
CA PRO A 450 1.39 -22.47 43.93
C PRO A 450 0.84 -21.90 45.24
N ALA A 451 1.55 -22.16 46.34
CA ALA A 451 1.14 -21.74 47.69
C ALA A 451 0.87 -20.23 47.82
N ARG A 452 1.59 -19.39 47.06
CA ARG A 452 1.55 -17.92 47.16
C ARG A 452 0.64 -17.24 46.13
N LEU A 453 -0.13 -18.00 45.35
CA LEU A 453 -1.06 -17.43 44.37
C LEU A 453 -2.28 -16.84 45.08
N ALA A 454 -2.44 -15.52 45.02
CA ALA A 454 -3.49 -14.82 45.77
C ALA A 454 -4.87 -14.86 45.11
N THR A 455 -4.95 -15.00 43.78
CA THR A 455 -6.20 -14.84 43.05
C THR A 455 -6.35 -15.89 41.95
N LEU A 456 -7.57 -16.43 41.83
CA LEU A 456 -8.06 -17.09 40.62
C LEU A 456 -8.96 -16.10 39.85
N PRO A 457 -8.46 -15.53 38.74
CA PRO A 457 -9.23 -14.58 37.94
C PRO A 457 -10.46 -15.18 37.27
N THR A 458 -11.27 -14.28 36.69
CA THR A 458 -12.49 -14.63 35.98
C THR A 458 -12.22 -15.69 34.91
N GLY A 459 -12.99 -16.77 34.95
CA GLY A 459 -12.95 -17.81 33.92
C GLY A 459 -11.65 -18.63 33.86
N THR A 460 -10.79 -18.61 34.89
CA THR A 460 -9.45 -19.25 34.84
C THR A 460 -9.48 -20.67 34.24
N PHE A 461 -10.40 -21.53 34.69
CA PHE A 461 -10.60 -22.90 34.18
C PHE A 461 -11.95 -23.06 33.47
N GLN A 462 -12.57 -21.98 33.00
CA GLN A 462 -13.88 -22.04 32.34
C GLN A 462 -13.86 -23.05 31.18
N GLY A 463 -14.80 -23.98 31.16
CA GLY A 463 -14.93 -25.00 30.12
C GLY A 463 -13.88 -26.12 30.16
N CYS A 464 -13.07 -26.24 31.22
CA CYS A 464 -12.17 -27.37 31.41
C CYS A 464 -12.96 -28.64 31.79
N ALA A 465 -13.63 -29.24 30.81
CA ALA A 465 -14.56 -30.36 31.02
C ALA A 465 -13.90 -31.62 31.62
N ARG A 466 -12.57 -31.73 31.54
CA ARG A 466 -11.79 -32.86 32.11
C ARG A 466 -11.21 -32.59 33.48
N LEU A 467 -11.30 -31.35 33.99
CA LEU A 467 -10.71 -30.98 35.27
C LEU A 467 -11.54 -31.60 36.41
N LYS A 468 -10.92 -32.56 37.11
CA LYS A 468 -11.52 -33.32 38.21
C LYS A 468 -10.96 -32.92 39.57
N VAL A 469 -9.68 -32.55 39.62
CA VAL A 469 -8.98 -32.27 40.88
C VAL A 469 -8.28 -30.92 40.80
N VAL A 470 -8.55 -30.07 41.79
CA VAL A 470 -7.86 -28.79 41.96
C VAL A 470 -7.28 -28.71 43.36
N ARG A 471 -6.00 -28.33 43.46
CA ARG A 471 -5.32 -28.05 44.74
C ARG A 471 -5.02 -26.57 44.81
N LEU A 472 -5.60 -25.90 45.80
CA LEU A 472 -5.53 -24.47 46.03
C LEU A 472 -4.59 -24.20 47.20
N GLY A 473 -3.61 -23.32 46.97
CA GLY A 473 -2.57 -22.99 47.95
C GLY A 473 -3.07 -22.20 49.16
N GLU A 474 -2.26 -22.17 50.22
CA GLU A 474 -2.58 -21.49 51.49
C GLU A 474 -2.79 -19.97 51.36
N GLY A 475 -2.16 -19.33 50.38
CA GLY A 475 -2.21 -17.89 50.14
C GLY A 475 -3.35 -17.43 49.24
N LEU A 476 -4.28 -18.32 48.86
CA LEU A 476 -5.41 -17.93 48.01
C LEU A 476 -6.39 -17.03 48.78
N GLU A 477 -6.69 -15.86 48.22
CA GLU A 477 -7.58 -14.86 48.83
C GLU A 477 -8.88 -14.68 48.04
N LEU A 478 -8.85 -14.86 46.71
CA LEU A 478 -9.98 -14.55 45.83
C LEU A 478 -10.23 -15.65 44.78
N VAL A 479 -11.48 -16.08 44.67
CA VAL A 479 -12.01 -16.86 43.54
C VAL A 479 -13.04 -16.01 42.80
N SER A 480 -12.70 -15.62 41.57
CA SER A 480 -13.52 -14.74 40.73
C SER A 480 -14.63 -15.49 40.01
N ASP A 481 -15.51 -14.73 39.35
CA ASP A 481 -16.65 -15.29 38.61
C ASP A 481 -16.25 -16.30 37.54
N HIS A 482 -17.04 -17.38 37.41
CA HIS A 482 -16.87 -18.43 36.40
C HIS A 482 -15.52 -19.16 36.43
N ALA A 483 -14.74 -19.05 37.51
CA ALA A 483 -13.40 -19.65 37.60
C ALA A 483 -13.40 -21.15 37.29
N PHE A 484 -14.47 -21.87 37.62
CA PHE A 484 -14.66 -23.31 37.37
C PHE A 484 -15.94 -23.61 36.58
N ASP A 485 -16.50 -22.63 35.86
CA ASP A 485 -17.71 -22.87 35.07
C ASP A 485 -17.46 -23.94 34.00
N GLY A 486 -18.38 -24.87 33.80
CA GLY A 486 -18.21 -25.99 32.86
C GLY A 486 -17.15 -27.04 33.25
N CYS A 487 -16.63 -27.03 34.48
CA CYS A 487 -15.76 -28.08 35.00
C CYS A 487 -16.57 -29.23 35.63
N ALA A 488 -15.98 -30.43 35.67
CA ALA A 488 -16.56 -31.62 36.29
C ALA A 488 -15.80 -32.02 37.57
N LEU A 489 -15.62 -31.08 38.49
CA LEU A 489 -14.79 -31.26 39.69
C LEU A 489 -15.34 -32.36 40.61
N GLU A 490 -14.47 -33.30 40.97
CA GLU A 490 -14.73 -34.36 41.94
C GLU A 490 -14.12 -34.00 43.30
N HIS A 491 -12.96 -33.35 43.29
CA HIS A 491 -12.24 -32.95 44.51
C HIS A 491 -11.64 -31.55 44.41
N ILE A 492 -11.86 -30.75 45.45
CA ILE A 492 -11.11 -29.51 45.68
C ILE A 492 -10.35 -29.66 46.98
N TYR A 493 -9.03 -29.53 46.92
CA TYR A 493 -8.17 -29.43 48.10
C TYR A 493 -7.82 -27.96 48.30
N ILE A 494 -8.01 -27.43 49.50
CA ILE A 494 -7.63 -26.08 49.83
C ILE A 494 -6.82 -26.05 51.12
N GLU A 495 -5.68 -25.37 51.08
CA GLU A 495 -4.76 -25.25 52.21
C GLU A 495 -4.98 -23.96 53.03
N ALA A 496 -5.79 -23.02 52.51
CA ALA A 496 -6.05 -21.75 53.18
C ALA A 496 -6.77 -21.94 54.53
N PRO A 497 -6.28 -21.36 55.64
CA PRO A 497 -6.93 -21.49 56.96
C PRO A 497 -8.18 -20.60 57.11
N LEU A 498 -8.32 -19.62 56.22
CA LEU A 498 -9.51 -18.77 56.09
C LEU A 498 -10.13 -19.02 54.72
N PRO A 499 -11.46 -19.17 54.62
CA PRO A 499 -12.11 -19.35 53.33
C PRO A 499 -11.84 -18.13 52.43
N PRO A 500 -11.27 -18.33 51.22
CA PRO A 500 -11.09 -17.25 50.26
C PRO A 500 -12.41 -16.57 49.94
N TYR A 501 -12.37 -15.28 49.57
CA TYR A 501 -13.54 -14.60 49.06
C TYR A 501 -13.97 -15.21 47.72
N CYS A 502 -15.27 -15.43 47.56
CA CYS A 502 -15.86 -15.87 46.30
C CYS A 502 -16.76 -14.78 45.73
N ASN A 503 -16.52 -14.39 44.48
CA ASN A 503 -17.49 -13.58 43.75
C ASN A 503 -18.81 -14.34 43.59
N THR A 504 -19.86 -13.59 43.23
CA THR A 504 -21.23 -14.10 43.13
C THR A 504 -21.36 -15.35 42.26
N TYR A 505 -20.59 -15.45 41.17
CA TYR A 505 -20.66 -16.54 40.19
C TYR A 505 -19.42 -17.44 40.20
N ALA A 506 -18.63 -17.45 41.27
CA ALA A 506 -17.38 -18.23 41.35
C ALA A 506 -17.59 -19.73 41.12
N PHE A 507 -18.68 -20.30 41.65
CA PHE A 507 -19.06 -21.71 41.52
C PHE A 507 -20.39 -21.90 40.78
N THR A 508 -20.91 -20.86 40.10
CA THR A 508 -22.18 -20.97 39.36
C THR A 508 -21.96 -21.74 38.06
N PRO A 509 -22.60 -22.91 37.89
CA PRO A 509 -22.47 -23.68 36.68
C PRO A 509 -23.48 -23.19 35.62
N THR A 510 -23.01 -22.94 34.41
CA THR A 510 -23.87 -22.95 33.21
C THR A 510 -24.09 -24.38 32.70
N GLY A 511 -23.22 -25.32 33.10
CA GLY A 511 -23.28 -26.76 32.81
C GLY A 511 -23.71 -27.61 34.02
N THR A 512 -23.13 -28.82 34.17
CA THR A 512 -23.45 -29.73 35.28
C THR A 512 -22.97 -29.16 36.63
N PRO A 513 -23.86 -28.95 37.61
CA PRO A 513 -23.44 -28.48 38.93
C PRO A 513 -22.56 -29.50 39.65
N PHE A 514 -21.32 -29.12 39.98
CA PHE A 514 -20.40 -29.99 40.73
C PHE A 514 -20.46 -29.76 42.25
N VAL A 515 -20.93 -28.61 42.74
CA VAL A 515 -20.89 -28.29 44.19
C VAL A 515 -21.66 -29.30 45.06
N ALA A 516 -22.67 -29.95 44.50
CA ALA A 516 -23.46 -30.98 45.20
C ALA A 516 -22.73 -32.33 45.33
N THR A 517 -21.80 -32.64 44.41
CA THR A 517 -21.12 -33.95 44.33
C THR A 517 -19.63 -33.87 44.68
N CYS A 518 -19.01 -32.71 44.49
CA CYS A 518 -17.61 -32.47 44.76
C CYS A 518 -17.31 -32.52 46.26
N CYS A 519 -16.23 -33.23 46.63
CA CYS A 519 -15.73 -33.23 48.00
C CYS A 519 -14.73 -32.08 48.21
N LEU A 520 -15.06 -31.18 49.11
CA LEU A 520 -14.21 -30.08 49.53
C LEU A 520 -13.35 -30.52 50.73
N HIS A 521 -12.03 -30.59 50.52
CA HIS A 521 -11.02 -30.94 51.51
C HIS A 521 -10.41 -29.66 52.08
N VAL A 522 -10.61 -29.41 53.37
CA VAL A 522 -10.16 -28.19 54.06
C VAL A 522 -9.20 -28.53 55.21
N PRO A 523 -8.38 -27.59 55.70
CA PRO A 523 -7.44 -27.88 56.78
C PRO A 523 -8.17 -28.27 58.07
N ARG A 524 -7.54 -29.11 58.89
CA ARG A 524 -8.09 -29.55 60.17
C ARG A 524 -8.55 -28.36 61.04
N GLY A 525 -9.78 -28.42 61.55
CA GLY A 525 -10.38 -27.37 62.37
C GLY A 525 -10.99 -26.19 61.59
N CYS A 526 -10.89 -26.18 60.26
CA CYS A 526 -11.42 -25.09 59.43
C CYS A 526 -12.85 -25.34 58.91
N LYS A 527 -13.38 -26.57 59.03
CA LYS A 527 -14.68 -26.96 58.46
C LYS A 527 -15.84 -26.04 58.82
N THR A 528 -15.94 -25.60 60.07
CA THR A 528 -17.00 -24.68 60.52
C THR A 528 -16.92 -23.33 59.81
N ARG A 529 -15.71 -22.78 59.62
CA ARG A 529 -15.51 -21.49 58.94
C ARG A 529 -15.95 -21.57 57.49
N TYR A 530 -15.52 -22.60 56.78
CA TYR A 530 -15.90 -22.81 55.37
C TYR A 530 -17.42 -23.00 55.20
N ARG A 531 -18.08 -23.76 56.09
CA ARG A 531 -19.55 -23.93 56.06
C ARG A 531 -20.34 -22.66 56.33
N SER A 532 -19.73 -21.65 56.94
CA SER A 532 -20.35 -20.33 57.16
C SER A 532 -20.02 -19.31 56.08
N SER A 533 -19.09 -19.61 55.17
CA SER A 533 -18.61 -18.66 54.15
C SER A 533 -19.46 -18.70 52.88
N ARG A 534 -19.66 -17.54 52.27
CA ARG A 534 -20.36 -17.42 50.98
C ARG A 534 -19.56 -18.14 49.88
N GLY A 535 -20.23 -18.79 48.94
CA GLY A 535 -19.62 -19.66 47.93
C GLY A 535 -19.27 -21.03 48.50
N TRP A 536 -18.40 -21.09 49.52
CA TRP A 536 -17.94 -22.36 50.09
C TRP A 536 -19.03 -23.16 50.82
N LYS A 537 -20.02 -22.50 51.43
CA LYS A 537 -21.15 -23.17 52.08
C LYS A 537 -22.04 -23.98 51.12
N GLU A 538 -21.87 -23.79 49.81
CA GLU A 538 -22.68 -24.46 48.78
C GLU A 538 -22.26 -25.92 48.57
N PHE A 539 -21.06 -26.31 49.03
CA PHE A 539 -20.58 -27.68 48.93
C PHE A 539 -21.32 -28.60 49.92
N ALA A 540 -21.81 -29.75 49.42
CA ALA A 540 -22.50 -30.72 50.28
C ALA A 540 -21.52 -31.60 51.09
N HIS A 541 -20.35 -31.90 50.52
CA HIS A 541 -19.39 -32.85 51.07
C HIS A 541 -18.12 -32.14 51.55
N PHE A 542 -17.79 -32.35 52.84
CA PHE A 542 -16.63 -31.74 53.50
C PHE A 542 -15.78 -32.76 54.22
N GLN A 543 -14.49 -32.79 53.90
CA GLN A 543 -13.47 -33.59 54.57
C GLN A 543 -12.40 -32.67 55.16
N GLU A 544 -11.96 -32.96 56.38
CA GLU A 544 -10.79 -32.29 56.94
C GLU A 544 -9.54 -33.10 56.59
N ILE A 545 -8.52 -32.40 56.10
CA ILE A 545 -7.21 -32.96 55.80
C ILE A 545 -6.19 -32.53 56.87
N PRO A 546 -5.11 -33.31 57.06
CA PRO A 546 -4.10 -33.08 58.10
C PRO A 546 -3.55 -31.64 58.15
#